data_AF-A0A7S1YC92-F1
#
_entry.id   AF-A0A7S1YC92-F1
#
_cell.length_a   1.000
_cell.length_b   1.000
_cell.length_c   1.000
_cell.angle_alpha   90.00
_cell.angle_beta   90.00
_cell.angle_gamma   90.00
#
_symmetry.space_group_name_H-M   'P 1'
#
loop_
_entity.id
_entity.type
_entity.pdbx_description
1 polymer ?
#
loop_
_entity_poly.entity_id
_entity_poly.type
_entity_poly.pdbx_seq_one_letter_code
_entity_poly.pdbx_strand_id
1 'polypeptide(L)'
;MTKPDTLCVWDGILEAGQANGSKSVPLTWYGTWLSHENAPDASKVPEIRRDPLKEFVDSDMKFNVSGTAATANGSPADNAFQEFRATMAEGEGYDMKGVRHTDQEHEILFGRLRWQGSPDKRNQLLYGRGKNEFGTFISVGWMRPGNRATLARRYVTDGRADWKLDQVRENLLKDIYDQNRDTMIMPPWQIPMMNA
;
A
#
# COMPACT_ATOMS: atom_id res chain seq x y z
N MET A 1 21.01 -10.59 -6.97
CA MET A 1 19.75 -11.07 -6.36
C MET A 1 18.64 -10.23 -6.93
N THR A 2 17.72 -10.81 -7.70
CA THR A 2 16.58 -10.06 -8.23
C THR A 2 15.49 -11.05 -8.61
N LYS A 3 14.32 -10.96 -7.97
CA LYS A 3 13.06 -11.40 -8.58
C LYS A 3 12.16 -10.16 -8.78
N PRO A 4 12.54 -9.18 -9.63
CA PRO A 4 11.69 -8.02 -9.97
C PRO A 4 10.30 -8.46 -10.44
N ASP A 5 10.21 -9.68 -10.98
CA ASP A 5 8.99 -10.32 -11.42
C ASP A 5 8.03 -10.70 -10.29
N THR A 6 8.37 -10.53 -9.01
CA THR A 6 7.44 -10.86 -7.91
C THR A 6 6.61 -9.65 -7.51
N LEU A 7 5.27 -9.80 -7.52
CA LEU A 7 4.35 -8.82 -6.94
C LEU A 7 3.89 -9.31 -5.58
N CYS A 8 4.14 -8.53 -4.54
CA CYS A 8 3.82 -8.91 -3.16
C CYS A 8 2.60 -8.13 -2.69
N VAL A 9 1.49 -8.80 -2.35
CA VAL A 9 0.27 -8.10 -1.93
C VAL A 9 0.04 -8.27 -0.44
N TRP A 10 0.01 -7.13 0.26
CA TRP A 10 -0.25 -7.02 1.68
C TRP A 10 -1.71 -6.64 1.87
N ASP A 11 -2.48 -7.43 2.63
CA ASP A 11 -3.88 -7.15 2.97
C ASP A 11 -4.06 -7.21 4.48
N GLY A 12 -4.51 -6.10 5.08
CA GLY A 12 -4.60 -6.01 6.53
C GLY A 12 -5.46 -4.87 7.04
N ILE A 13 -5.67 -4.85 8.36
CA ILE A 13 -6.45 -3.84 9.06
C ILE A 13 -5.50 -2.72 9.49
N LEU A 14 -5.82 -1.49 9.11
CA LEU A 14 -5.14 -0.31 9.60
C LEU A 14 -5.86 0.17 10.87
N GLU A 15 -5.11 0.34 11.95
CA GLU A 15 -5.56 0.97 13.18
C GLU A 15 -4.87 2.31 13.33
N ALA A 16 -5.67 3.37 13.48
CA ALA A 16 -5.20 4.71 13.76
C ALA A 16 -5.56 5.06 15.21
N GLY A 17 -4.53 5.24 16.04
CA GLY A 17 -4.70 5.62 17.44
C GLY A 17 -5.17 7.07 17.60
N GLN A 18 -5.16 7.55 18.85
CA GLN A 18 -5.46 8.96 19.12
C GLN A 18 -4.24 9.84 18.84
N ALA A 19 -4.48 11.05 18.32
CA ALA A 19 -3.43 12.05 18.19
C ALA A 19 -2.94 12.45 19.59
N ASN A 20 -1.68 12.20 19.91
CA ASN A 20 -1.12 12.40 21.25
C ASN A 20 -0.67 13.85 21.45
N GLY A 21 -1.58 14.83 21.31
CA GLY A 21 -1.25 16.26 21.37
C GLY A 21 -0.21 16.71 20.32
N SER A 22 0.17 15.81 19.42
CA SER A 22 1.17 15.96 18.37
C SER A 22 0.48 16.18 17.01
N LYS A 23 1.25 16.69 16.03
CA LYS A 23 0.83 16.73 14.62
C LYS A 23 0.80 15.35 13.94
N SER A 24 0.84 14.27 14.72
CA SER A 24 0.97 12.91 14.23
C SER A 24 0.03 11.93 14.94
N VAL A 25 -0.39 10.91 14.20
CA VAL A 25 -1.27 9.84 14.63
C VAL A 25 -0.48 8.53 14.62
N PRO A 26 -0.40 7.78 15.74
CA PRO A 26 0.22 6.47 15.73
C PRO A 26 -0.61 5.49 14.89
N LEU A 27 0.07 4.68 14.09
CA LEU A 27 -0.52 3.70 13.20
C LEU A 27 -0.02 2.30 13.51
N THR A 28 -0.91 1.33 13.42
CA THR A 28 -0.59 -0.10 13.36
C THR A 28 -1.29 -0.70 12.16
N TRP A 29 -0.59 -1.51 11.37
CA TRP A 29 -1.15 -2.23 10.23
C TRP A 29 -0.74 -3.68 10.32
N TYR A 30 -1.72 -4.56 10.44
CA TYR A 30 -1.50 -5.99 10.58
C TYR A 30 -2.42 -6.80 9.68
N GLY A 31 -1.93 -7.95 9.25
CA GLY A 31 -2.70 -8.84 8.39
C GLY A 31 -1.84 -9.89 7.74
N THR A 32 -2.15 -10.18 6.48
CA THR A 32 -1.54 -11.27 5.73
C THR A 32 -0.93 -10.79 4.43
N TRP A 33 0.08 -11.52 4.01
CA TRP A 33 0.87 -11.25 2.83
C TRP A 33 0.73 -12.39 1.82
N LEU A 34 0.73 -12.06 0.53
CA LEU A 34 0.72 -13.02 -0.57
C LEU A 34 1.84 -12.71 -1.58
N SER A 35 2.59 -13.73 -1.97
CA SER A 35 3.55 -13.66 -3.08
C SER A 35 2.89 -14.07 -4.39
N HIS A 36 3.02 -13.25 -5.43
CA HIS A 36 2.80 -13.68 -6.80
C HIS A 36 4.14 -13.75 -7.51
N GLU A 37 4.79 -14.92 -7.43
CA GLU A 37 6.06 -15.18 -8.11
C GLU A 37 5.88 -15.26 -9.62
N ASN A 38 6.91 -14.86 -10.38
CA ASN A 38 6.90 -14.86 -11.85
C ASN A 38 5.70 -14.10 -12.45
N ALA A 39 5.35 -12.97 -11.84
CA ALA A 39 4.31 -12.05 -12.25
C ALA A 39 4.91 -10.71 -12.77
N PRO A 40 5.66 -10.72 -13.90
CA PRO A 40 6.19 -9.49 -14.49
C PRO A 40 5.07 -8.58 -15.02
N ASP A 41 3.96 -9.16 -15.48
CA ASP A 41 2.75 -8.43 -15.86
C ASP A 41 1.77 -8.39 -14.70
N ALA A 42 1.65 -7.23 -14.06
CA ALA A 42 0.79 -7.04 -12.89
C ALA A 42 -0.70 -7.12 -13.25
N SER A 43 -1.08 -6.92 -14.52
CA SER A 43 -2.47 -7.06 -14.99
C SER A 43 -3.00 -8.50 -14.86
N LYS A 44 -2.10 -9.49 -14.77
CA LYS A 44 -2.44 -10.90 -14.59
C LYS A 44 -2.62 -11.30 -13.13
N VAL A 45 -2.18 -10.47 -12.18
CA VAL A 45 -2.31 -10.76 -10.76
C VAL A 45 -3.74 -10.47 -10.31
N PRO A 46 -4.51 -11.49 -9.88
CA PRO A 46 -5.92 -11.30 -9.55
C PRO A 46 -6.11 -10.43 -8.31
N GLU A 47 -7.32 -9.93 -8.14
CA GLU A 47 -7.73 -9.37 -6.86
C GLU A 47 -7.66 -10.43 -5.77
N ILE A 48 -7.12 -10.06 -4.61
CA ILE A 48 -7.16 -10.89 -3.40
C ILE A 48 -8.61 -11.21 -3.05
N ARG A 49 -8.92 -12.51 -2.94
CA ARG A 49 -10.20 -13.02 -2.43
C ARG A 49 -10.06 -13.46 -0.98
N ARG A 50 -11.10 -13.19 -0.19
CA ARG A 50 -11.19 -13.60 1.21
C ARG A 50 -12.38 -14.51 1.41
N ASP A 51 -12.22 -15.49 2.28
CA ASP A 51 -13.34 -16.23 2.82
C ASP A 51 -14.18 -15.28 3.69
N PRO A 52 -15.50 -15.17 3.48
CA PRO A 52 -16.38 -14.31 4.28
C PRO A 52 -16.32 -14.58 5.79
N LEU A 53 -15.90 -15.78 6.20
CA LEU A 53 -15.78 -16.20 7.60
C LEU A 53 -14.38 -15.99 8.19
N LYS A 54 -13.40 -15.55 7.39
CA LYS A 54 -12.03 -15.31 7.84
C LYS A 54 -11.72 -13.81 7.88
N GLU A 55 -11.04 -13.37 8.93
CA GLU A 55 -10.61 -11.97 9.07
C GLU A 55 -9.55 -11.59 8.03
N PHE A 56 -8.63 -12.50 7.73
CA PHE A 56 -7.54 -12.30 6.78
C PHE A 56 -7.64 -13.26 5.59
N VAL A 57 -6.82 -12.96 4.59
CA VAL A 57 -6.59 -13.88 3.47
C VAL A 57 -5.95 -15.15 4.02
N ASP A 58 -6.25 -16.28 3.42
CA ASP A 58 -5.68 -17.56 3.84
C ASP A 58 -4.19 -17.62 3.44
N SER A 59 -3.33 -17.20 4.36
CA SER A 59 -1.88 -17.18 4.20
C SER A 59 -1.20 -17.30 5.56
N ASP A 60 -0.14 -18.10 5.62
CA ASP A 60 0.69 -18.24 6.82
C ASP A 60 1.62 -17.03 7.05
N MET A 61 1.77 -16.17 6.04
CA MET A 61 2.68 -15.02 6.09
C MET A 61 1.98 -13.81 6.68
N LYS A 62 2.01 -13.71 8.01
CA LYS A 62 1.41 -12.59 8.76
C LYS A 62 2.38 -11.43 8.94
N PHE A 63 1.92 -10.20 8.80
CA PHE A 63 2.71 -9.02 9.12
C PHE A 63 2.07 -8.22 10.24
N ASN A 64 2.90 -7.46 10.96
CA ASN A 64 2.47 -6.43 11.88
C ASN A 64 3.52 -5.32 11.86
N VAL A 65 3.15 -4.19 11.24
CA VAL A 65 4.02 -3.02 11.10
C VAL A 65 3.39 -1.81 11.78
N SER A 66 4.21 -0.99 12.40
CA SER A 66 3.80 0.22 13.10
C SER A 66 4.52 1.45 12.58
N GLY A 67 4.01 2.60 12.99
CA GLY A 67 4.65 3.87 12.72
C GLY A 67 3.75 5.04 13.03
N THR A 68 3.92 6.14 12.29
CA THR A 68 3.14 7.36 12.51
C THR A 68 2.70 7.99 11.20
N ALA A 69 1.59 8.71 11.24
CA ALA A 69 1.11 9.52 10.14
C ALA A 69 0.98 10.98 10.55
N ALA A 70 1.49 11.88 9.71
CA ALA A 70 1.27 13.32 9.82
C ALA A 70 0.46 13.80 8.63
N THR A 71 -0.22 14.94 8.76
CA THR A 71 -0.97 15.51 7.65
C THR A 71 0.00 15.94 6.55
N ALA A 72 -0.36 15.73 5.29
CA ALA A 72 0.52 16.03 4.16
C ALA A 72 0.87 17.53 4.04
N ASN A 73 0.01 18.40 4.59
CA ASN A 73 0.16 19.87 4.59
C ASN A 73 0.78 20.44 5.89
N GLY A 74 1.13 19.60 6.88
CA GLY A 74 1.72 20.05 8.16
C GLY A 74 0.75 20.71 9.14
N SER A 75 -0.55 20.72 8.82
CA SER A 75 -1.66 21.11 9.71
C SER A 75 -1.77 20.17 10.92
N PRO A 76 -2.49 20.58 11.98
CA PRO A 76 -2.86 19.66 13.06
C PRO A 76 -3.59 18.42 12.52
N ALA A 77 -3.35 17.28 13.16
CA ALA A 77 -3.96 15.99 12.80
C ALA A 77 -5.36 15.80 13.42
N ASP A 78 -6.05 16.89 13.73
CA ASP A 78 -7.41 16.91 14.28
C ASP A 78 -8.47 16.55 13.22
N ASN A 79 -8.18 16.83 11.95
CA ASN A 79 -9.02 16.46 10.82
C ASN A 79 -8.55 15.15 10.19
N ALA A 80 -9.22 14.03 10.52
CA ALA A 80 -8.94 12.70 9.96
C ALA A 80 -9.32 12.54 8.47
N PHE A 81 -9.89 13.58 7.84
CA PHE A 81 -10.41 13.58 6.48
C PHE A 81 -9.49 14.26 5.46
N GLN A 82 -8.30 14.71 5.89
CA GLN A 82 -7.25 15.21 4.99
C GLN A 82 -6.26 14.10 4.59
N GLU A 83 -5.40 14.38 3.62
CA GLU A 83 -4.35 13.44 3.23
C GLU A 83 -3.29 13.33 4.32
N PHE A 84 -2.86 12.10 4.60
CA PHE A 84 -1.83 11.78 5.57
C PHE A 84 -0.65 11.10 4.88
N ARG A 85 0.56 11.54 5.23
CA ARG A 85 1.79 10.82 4.93
C ARG A 85 2.16 9.97 6.15
N ALA A 86 2.08 8.66 5.98
CA ALA A 86 2.47 7.67 6.98
C ALA A 86 3.91 7.21 6.74
N THR A 87 4.64 6.97 7.82
CA THR A 87 5.92 6.27 7.84
C THR A 87 5.75 5.01 8.68
N MET A 88 5.83 3.83 8.04
CA MET A 88 5.48 2.50 8.60
C MET A 88 6.69 1.56 8.58
N ALA A 89 7.79 1.98 9.21
CA ALA A 89 9.09 1.28 9.17
C ALA A 89 9.37 0.43 10.41
N GLU A 90 8.47 0.40 11.39
CA GLU A 90 8.63 -0.41 12.60
C GLU A 90 7.87 -1.75 12.45
N GLY A 91 8.36 -2.80 13.10
CA GLY A 91 7.75 -4.14 13.09
C GLY A 91 8.31 -5.07 12.03
N GLU A 92 7.59 -6.16 11.77
CA GLU A 92 8.02 -7.25 10.90
C GLU A 92 6.96 -7.56 9.83
N GLY A 93 7.43 -7.83 8.62
CA GLY A 93 6.64 -8.44 7.56
C GLY A 93 7.43 -9.49 6.81
N TYR A 94 6.88 -9.94 5.69
CA TYR A 94 7.51 -10.95 4.83
C TYR A 94 7.87 -10.36 3.47
N ASP A 95 9.05 -10.72 2.96
CA ASP A 95 9.52 -10.31 1.63
C ASP A 95 9.20 -11.36 0.53
N MET A 96 9.64 -11.08 -0.69
CA MET A 96 9.46 -11.90 -1.91
C MET A 96 9.83 -13.38 -1.77
N LYS A 97 10.70 -13.76 -0.83
CA LYS A 97 11.15 -15.13 -0.57
C LYS A 97 10.44 -15.77 0.63
N GLY A 98 9.45 -15.10 1.20
CA GLY A 98 8.81 -15.53 2.45
C GLY A 98 9.75 -15.47 3.65
N VAL A 99 10.79 -14.63 3.58
CA VAL A 99 11.69 -14.38 4.72
C VAL A 99 11.17 -13.16 5.49
N ARG A 100 11.35 -13.19 6.81
CA ARG A 100 10.98 -12.06 7.66
C ARG A 100 11.96 -10.92 7.47
N HIS A 101 11.44 -9.71 7.35
CA HIS A 101 12.24 -8.51 7.27
C HIS A 101 11.55 -7.34 7.97
N THR A 102 12.33 -6.28 8.18
CA THR A 102 11.85 -4.96 8.58
C THR A 102 12.15 -3.97 7.47
N ASP A 103 11.19 -3.10 7.16
CA ASP A 103 11.41 -2.03 6.22
C ASP A 103 12.36 -0.97 6.83
N GLN A 104 13.37 -0.54 6.08
CA GLN A 104 14.22 0.60 6.48
C GLN A 104 13.48 1.91 6.28
N GLU A 105 12.70 1.98 5.20
CA GLU A 105 11.82 3.08 4.85
C GLU A 105 10.51 2.51 4.32
N HIS A 106 9.39 3.09 4.74
CA HIS A 106 8.09 2.78 4.15
C HIS A 106 7.15 3.97 4.31
N GLU A 107 7.04 4.76 3.25
CA GLU A 107 6.12 5.89 3.19
C GLU A 107 4.84 5.49 2.46
N ILE A 108 3.69 5.82 3.02
CA ILE A 108 2.38 5.58 2.40
C ILE A 108 1.57 6.88 2.46
N LEU A 109 1.01 7.29 1.33
CA LEU A 109 0.04 8.38 1.26
C LEU A 109 -1.37 7.80 1.39
N PHE A 110 -2.04 8.18 2.48
CA PHE A 110 -3.42 7.86 2.74
C PHE A 110 -4.30 9.07 2.42
N GLY A 111 -5.33 8.91 1.61
CA GLY A 111 -6.33 9.97 1.41
C GLY A 111 -7.09 10.33 2.70
N ARG A 112 -7.15 9.38 3.63
CA ARG A 112 -7.73 9.48 4.98
C ARG A 112 -7.25 8.29 5.81
N LEU A 113 -7.16 8.40 7.14
CA LEU A 113 -6.76 7.28 8.00
C LEU A 113 -7.91 6.32 8.36
N ARG A 114 -9.15 6.73 8.10
CA ARG A 114 -10.36 5.96 8.40
C ARG A 114 -11.21 5.79 7.15
N TRP A 115 -11.54 4.55 6.79
CA TRP A 115 -12.41 4.27 5.66
C TRP A 115 -13.79 4.90 5.90
N GLN A 116 -14.25 5.64 4.91
CA GLN A 116 -15.61 6.09 4.78
C GLN A 116 -15.93 5.99 3.30
N GLY A 117 -17.09 5.43 2.97
CA GLY A 117 -17.52 5.32 1.57
C GLY A 117 -17.34 6.63 0.83
N SER A 118 -16.96 6.54 -0.44
CA SER A 118 -16.78 7.71 -1.30
C SER A 118 -17.36 7.38 -2.67
N PRO A 119 -18.18 8.26 -3.27
CA PRO A 119 -18.62 8.09 -4.65
C PRO A 119 -17.41 8.16 -5.60
N ASP A 120 -16.39 8.94 -5.25
CA ASP A 120 -15.12 8.98 -5.94
C ASP A 120 -14.17 7.91 -5.37
N LYS A 121 -13.93 6.85 -6.15
CA LYS A 121 -13.05 5.73 -5.78
C LYS A 121 -11.59 6.14 -5.67
N ARG A 122 -11.16 7.26 -6.27
CA ARG A 122 -9.78 7.76 -6.17
C ARG A 122 -9.39 8.11 -4.73
N ASN A 123 -10.37 8.52 -3.93
CA ASN A 123 -10.18 8.82 -2.50
C ASN A 123 -9.88 7.57 -1.64
N GLN A 124 -10.01 6.38 -2.21
CA GLN A 124 -9.69 5.12 -1.57
C GLN A 124 -8.32 4.62 -1.99
N LEU A 125 -7.67 5.22 -3.00
CA LEU A 125 -6.36 4.76 -3.45
C LEU A 125 -5.28 5.02 -2.41
N LEU A 126 -4.36 4.08 -2.33
CA LEU A 126 -3.14 4.15 -1.52
C LEU A 126 -1.95 4.09 -2.45
N TYR A 127 -0.92 4.84 -2.09
CA TYR A 127 0.32 4.97 -2.84
C TYR A 127 1.45 4.91 -1.83
N GLY A 128 2.51 4.20 -2.14
CA GLY A 128 3.63 4.10 -1.23
C GLY A 128 4.94 3.86 -1.93
N ARG A 129 6.00 4.07 -1.18
CA ARG A 129 7.36 3.72 -1.57
C ARG A 129 8.12 3.29 -0.33
N GLY A 130 9.20 2.55 -0.53
CA GLY A 130 10.03 2.17 0.59
C GLY A 130 11.29 1.46 0.15
N LYS A 131 12.04 1.03 1.15
CA LYS A 131 13.33 0.37 0.99
C LYS A 131 13.55 -0.60 2.12
N ASN A 132 14.11 -1.75 1.79
CA ASN A 132 14.62 -2.71 2.75
C ASN A 132 15.88 -3.41 2.20
N GLU A 133 16.33 -4.47 2.86
CA GLU A 133 17.54 -5.20 2.47
C GLU A 133 17.48 -5.79 1.05
N PHE A 134 16.29 -5.97 0.47
CA PHE A 134 16.08 -6.49 -0.89
C PHE A 134 16.10 -5.39 -1.96
N GLY A 135 16.04 -4.13 -1.56
CA GLY A 135 16.09 -2.97 -2.46
C GLY A 135 14.93 -2.01 -2.27
N THR A 136 14.81 -1.09 -3.21
CA THR A 136 13.74 -0.09 -3.27
C THR A 136 12.48 -0.71 -3.88
N PHE A 137 11.33 -0.31 -3.37
CA PHE A 137 10.03 -0.71 -3.89
C PHE A 137 9.07 0.47 -4.00
N ILE A 138 8.13 0.35 -4.93
CA ILE A 138 6.90 1.15 -4.99
C ILE A 138 5.72 0.28 -4.57
N SER A 139 4.65 0.91 -4.10
CA SER A 139 3.42 0.21 -3.78
C SER A 139 2.18 1.01 -4.15
N VAL A 140 1.14 0.29 -4.57
CA VAL A 140 -0.17 0.87 -4.89
C VAL A 140 -1.28 -0.04 -4.40
N GLY A 141 -2.42 0.54 -4.09
CA GLY A 141 -3.54 -0.23 -3.62
C GLY A 141 -4.71 0.64 -3.18
N TRP A 142 -5.46 0.17 -2.18
CA TRP A 142 -6.69 0.84 -1.77
C TRP A 142 -7.03 0.66 -0.29
N MET A 143 -7.98 1.46 0.17
CA MET A 143 -8.73 1.24 1.41
C MET A 143 -10.13 0.70 1.12
N ARG A 144 -10.53 -0.30 1.89
CA ARG A 144 -11.83 -0.98 1.81
C ARG A 144 -12.59 -0.87 3.15
N PRO A 145 -13.90 -1.17 3.17
CA PRO A 145 -14.68 -1.22 4.40
C PRO A 145 -13.99 -2.01 5.53
N GLY A 146 -14.17 -1.55 6.78
CA GLY A 146 -13.48 -2.12 7.95
C GLY A 146 -12.05 -1.61 8.13
N ASN A 147 -11.76 -0.40 7.64
CA ASN A 147 -10.43 0.23 7.65
C ASN A 147 -9.30 -0.65 7.09
N ARG A 148 -9.64 -1.43 6.06
CA ARG A 148 -8.71 -2.37 5.47
C ARG A 148 -7.84 -1.67 4.45
N ALA A 149 -6.53 -1.76 4.60
CA ALA A 149 -5.57 -1.34 3.60
C ALA A 149 -5.03 -2.57 2.85
N THR A 150 -5.13 -2.55 1.53
CA THR A 150 -4.50 -3.53 0.65
C THR A 150 -3.47 -2.80 -0.21
N LEU A 151 -2.22 -3.26 -0.24
CA LEU A 151 -1.13 -2.68 -1.01
C LEU A 151 -0.35 -3.78 -1.73
N ALA A 152 -0.23 -3.66 -3.05
CA ALA A 152 0.72 -4.44 -3.82
C ALA A 152 2.06 -3.72 -3.87
N ARG A 153 3.15 -4.41 -3.56
CA ARG A 153 4.52 -3.92 -3.62
C ARG A 153 5.25 -4.53 -4.82
N ARG A 154 5.99 -3.69 -5.54
CA ARG A 154 6.91 -4.06 -6.61
C ARG A 154 8.29 -3.53 -6.29
N TYR A 155 9.27 -4.43 -6.23
CA TYR A 155 10.67 -4.05 -6.15
C TYR A 155 11.14 -3.57 -7.52
N VAL A 156 11.82 -2.44 -7.56
CA VAL A 156 12.20 -1.75 -8.79
C VAL A 156 13.69 -1.45 -8.78
N THR A 157 14.32 -1.60 -9.95
CA THR A 157 15.75 -1.31 -10.16
C THR A 157 16.00 -0.31 -11.28
N ASP A 158 14.93 0.23 -11.85
CA ASP A 158 14.97 1.26 -12.91
C ASP A 158 14.69 2.65 -12.33
N GLY A 159 14.38 3.63 -13.19
CA GLY A 159 14.12 5.01 -12.77
C GLY A 159 12.96 5.18 -11.78
N ARG A 160 12.12 4.16 -11.56
CA ARG A 160 11.09 4.16 -10.51
C ARG A 160 11.68 4.12 -9.11
N ALA A 161 12.89 3.58 -8.95
CA ALA A 161 13.57 3.51 -7.65
C ALA A 161 13.85 4.92 -7.07
N ASP A 162 13.95 5.94 -7.92
CA ASP A 162 14.20 7.33 -7.50
C ASP A 162 12.90 8.14 -7.31
N TRP A 163 11.73 7.54 -7.54
CA TRP A 163 10.47 8.26 -7.44
C TRP A 163 10.19 8.71 -6.01
N LYS A 164 9.80 9.98 -5.89
CA LYS A 164 9.16 10.52 -4.68
C LYS A 164 7.72 10.04 -4.61
N LEU A 165 7.15 10.05 -3.40
CA LEU A 165 5.78 9.58 -3.16
C LEU A 165 4.74 10.28 -4.05
N ASP A 166 4.91 11.58 -4.30
CA ASP A 166 4.01 12.35 -5.17
C ASP A 166 4.14 11.92 -6.64
N GLN A 167 5.32 11.50 -7.09
CA GLN A 167 5.51 10.95 -8.44
C GLN A 167 4.85 9.57 -8.58
N VAL A 168 4.86 8.75 -7.52
CA VAL A 168 4.10 7.47 -7.50
C VAL A 168 2.61 7.76 -7.65
N ARG A 169 2.08 8.75 -6.92
CA ARG A 169 0.68 9.20 -7.05
C ARG A 169 0.35 9.67 -8.45
N GLU A 170 1.14 10.57 -9.02
CA GLU A 170 0.90 11.12 -10.35
C GLU A 170 0.87 10.04 -11.42
N ASN A 171 1.79 9.07 -11.38
CA ASN A 171 1.81 7.97 -12.34
C ASN A 171 0.64 6.99 -12.11
N LEU A 172 0.26 6.70 -10.86
CA LEU A 172 -0.94 5.89 -10.58
C LEU A 172 -2.18 6.55 -11.18
N LEU A 173 -2.38 7.85 -10.96
CA LEU A 173 -3.57 8.55 -11.43
C LEU A 173 -3.65 8.65 -12.96
N LYS A 174 -2.52 8.61 -13.67
CA LYS A 174 -2.49 8.54 -15.14
C LYS A 174 -2.93 7.17 -15.66
N ASP A 175 -2.47 6.11 -15.00
CA ASP A 175 -2.66 4.73 -15.48
C ASP A 175 -3.97 4.10 -15.00
N ILE A 176 -4.53 4.57 -13.88
CA ILE A 176 -5.66 3.91 -13.21
C ILE A 176 -7.00 4.07 -13.96
N TYR A 177 -7.12 5.04 -14.86
CA TYR A 177 -8.36 5.27 -15.60
C TYR A 177 -8.32 4.63 -16.98
N ASP A 178 -9.20 3.65 -17.20
CA ASP A 178 -9.40 2.99 -18.48
C ASP A 178 -10.37 3.82 -19.33
N GLN A 179 -9.81 4.59 -20.25
CA GLN A 179 -10.58 5.43 -21.19
C GLN A 179 -11.53 4.61 -22.08
N ASN A 180 -11.21 3.35 -22.39
CA ASN A 180 -12.04 2.52 -23.27
C ASN A 180 -13.31 2.05 -22.57
N ARG A 181 -13.25 1.89 -21.24
CA ARG A 181 -14.34 1.40 -20.41
C ARG A 181 -15.01 2.48 -19.57
N ASP A 182 -14.52 3.72 -19.65
CA ASP A 182 -14.91 4.84 -18.80
C ASP A 182 -14.97 4.43 -17.31
N THR A 183 -13.92 3.74 -16.86
CA THR A 183 -13.89 3.18 -15.51
C THR A 183 -12.50 3.14 -14.91
N MET A 184 -12.40 2.99 -13.60
CA MET A 184 -11.12 2.77 -12.93
C MET A 184 -10.72 1.29 -13.01
N ILE A 185 -9.46 1.03 -13.31
CA ILE A 185 -8.84 -0.30 -13.24
C ILE A 185 -8.82 -0.74 -11.78
N MET A 186 -9.37 -1.92 -11.53
CA MET A 186 -9.49 -2.51 -10.20
C MET A 186 -9.14 -4.00 -10.32
N PRO A 187 -8.15 -4.50 -9.55
CA PRO A 187 -7.38 -3.81 -8.52
C PRO A 187 -6.33 -2.80 -9.01
N PRO A 188 -5.88 -1.85 -8.17
CA PRO A 188 -5.10 -0.69 -8.61
C PRO A 188 -3.68 -1.04 -9.03
N TRP A 189 -3.22 -2.26 -8.74
CA TRP A 189 -1.93 -2.76 -9.18
C TRP A 189 -1.96 -3.37 -10.57
N GLN A 190 -3.12 -3.55 -11.20
CA GLN A 190 -3.24 -4.08 -12.57
C GLN A 190 -2.95 -3.03 -13.65
N ILE A 191 -1.91 -2.22 -13.43
CA ILE A 191 -1.55 -1.07 -14.24
C ILE A 191 -0.10 -1.16 -14.72
N PRO A 192 0.26 -0.50 -15.84
CA PRO A 192 1.59 -0.59 -16.42
C PRO A 192 2.74 -0.23 -15.47
N MET A 193 2.60 0.81 -14.64
CA MET A 193 3.65 1.22 -13.69
C MET A 193 4.07 0.11 -12.70
N MET A 194 3.21 -0.90 -12.47
CA MET A 194 3.45 -2.01 -11.54
C MET A 194 4.02 -3.28 -12.21
N ASN A 195 4.28 -3.25 -13.52
CA ASN A 195 5.00 -4.32 -14.21
C ASN A 195 6.46 -4.38 -13.76
N ALA A 196 7.14 -5.52 -13.94
CA ALA A 196 8.56 -5.66 -13.61
C ALA A 196 9.43 -4.85 -14.59
#